data_AF-A0A2E9W1V6-F1
#
_entry.id   AF-A0A2E9W1V6-F1
#
_cell.length_a   1.000
_cell.length_b   1.000
_cell.length_c   1.000
_cell.angle_alpha   90.00
_cell.angle_beta   90.00
_cell.angle_gamma   90.00
#
_symmetry.space_group_name_H-M   'P 1'
#
loop_
_entity.id
_entity.type
_entity.pdbx_description
1 polymer ?
#
loop_
_entity_poly.entity_id
_entity_poly.type
_entity_poly.pdbx_seq_one_letter_code
_entity_poly.pdbx_strand_id
1 'polypeptide(L)'
;RVVWINRAGDLPHDLTGTVGVTAGASAPEEVVEAVLAALSPTNGVTAVRHTDEDEYFPPPRNLRDLLSALRGFASLGYGAPPPATHLDDRSIDASAALEALTLSGTAD
;
A
#
# COMPACT_ATOMS: atom_id res chain seq x y z
N ARG A 1 -3.15 -1.76 -27.56
CA ARG A 1 -1.72 -1.97 -27.24
C ARG A 1 -1.56 -2.15 -25.74
N VAL A 2 -0.46 -2.73 -25.27
CA VAL A 2 -0.15 -2.86 -23.84
C VAL A 2 1.17 -2.17 -23.56
N VAL A 3 1.24 -1.40 -22.48
CA VAL A 3 2.44 -0.68 -22.05
C VAL A 3 2.63 -0.96 -20.57
N TRP A 4 3.85 -1.31 -20.19
CA TRP A 4 4.24 -1.45 -18.79
C TRP A 4 5.02 -0.21 -18.37
N ILE A 5 4.65 0.38 -17.24
CA ILE A 5 5.20 1.64 -16.72
C ILE A 5 5.54 1.46 -15.24
N ASN A 6 6.55 2.19 -14.77
CA ASN A 6 6.88 2.21 -13.34
C ASN A 6 6.20 3.37 -12.61
N ARG A 7 5.97 4.48 -13.31
CA ARG A 7 5.39 5.70 -12.76
C ARG A 7 4.52 6.40 -13.80
N ALA A 8 3.61 7.26 -13.34
CA ALA A 8 2.69 8.01 -14.21
C ALA A 8 3.42 8.84 -15.28
N GLY A 9 4.63 9.35 -14.99
CA GLY A 9 5.44 10.09 -15.96
C GLY A 9 5.92 9.27 -17.17
N ASP A 10 5.87 7.94 -17.10
CA ASP A 10 6.23 7.05 -18.21
C ASP A 10 5.05 6.81 -19.18
N LEU A 11 3.87 7.40 -18.89
CA LEU A 11 2.69 7.26 -19.74
C LEU A 11 2.92 7.86 -21.12
N PRO A 12 2.65 7.10 -22.20
CA PRO A 12 2.66 7.66 -23.54
C PRO A 12 1.55 8.70 -23.73
N HIS A 13 1.88 9.78 -24.44
CA HIS A 13 0.94 10.90 -24.67
C HIS A 13 -0.04 10.68 -25.83
N ASP A 14 0.07 9.58 -26.56
CA ASP A 14 -0.75 9.24 -27.73
C ASP A 14 -1.86 8.22 -27.41
N LEU A 15 -2.21 8.05 -26.13
CA LEU A 15 -3.34 7.23 -25.71
C LEU A 15 -4.66 7.96 -25.99
N THR A 16 -5.56 7.31 -26.72
CA THR A 16 -6.89 7.85 -27.06
C THR A 16 -7.97 6.79 -26.91
N GLY A 17 -9.20 7.20 -26.59
CA GLY A 17 -10.34 6.30 -26.40
C GLY A 17 -10.36 5.67 -25.01
N THR A 18 -10.88 4.44 -24.91
CA THR A 18 -10.96 3.71 -23.64
C THR A 18 -9.62 3.06 -23.30
N VAL A 19 -9.07 3.39 -22.13
CA VAL A 19 -7.82 2.83 -21.61
C VAL A 19 -8.12 1.92 -20.42
N GLY A 20 -7.68 0.67 -20.49
CA GLY A 20 -7.68 -0.23 -19.34
C GLY A 20 -6.43 -0.02 -18.50
N VAL A 21 -6.59 0.13 -17.19
CA VAL A 21 -5.50 0.24 -16.22
C VAL A 21 -5.58 -0.95 -15.28
N THR A 22 -4.43 -1.56 -15.03
CA THR A 22 -4.26 -2.64 -14.05
C THR A 22 -2.87 -2.52 -13.44
N ALA A 23 -2.69 -3.13 -12.27
CA ALA A 23 -1.46 -3.07 -11.51
C ALA A 23 -1.04 -4.48 -11.11
N GLY A 24 0.28 -4.72 -11.05
CA GLY A 24 0.79 -5.96 -10.46
C GLY A 24 0.59 -5.97 -8.95
N ALA A 25 0.61 -7.15 -8.32
CA ALA A 25 0.39 -7.31 -6.88
C ALA A 25 1.37 -6.53 -5.98
N SER A 26 2.53 -6.13 -6.51
CA SER A 26 3.53 -5.35 -5.79
C SER A 26 3.44 -3.84 -6.05
N ALA A 27 2.51 -3.39 -6.89
CA ALA A 27 2.36 -1.99 -7.22
C ALA A 27 1.56 -1.27 -6.12
N PRO A 28 2.07 -0.16 -5.57
CA PRO A 28 1.31 0.64 -4.60
C PRO A 28 0.08 1.28 -5.25
N GLU A 29 -0.99 1.44 -4.46
CA GLU A 29 -2.24 2.08 -4.91
C GLU A 29 -2.00 3.52 -5.39
N GLU A 30 -1.08 4.25 -4.75
CA GLU A 30 -0.74 5.63 -5.11
C GLU A 30 -0.20 5.74 -6.54
N VAL A 31 0.46 4.68 -7.04
CA VAL A 31 0.94 4.64 -8.42
C VAL A 31 -0.23 4.55 -9.39
N VAL A 32 -1.26 3.76 -9.04
CA VAL A 32 -2.48 3.62 -9.85
C VAL A 32 -3.23 4.95 -9.86
N GLU A 33 -3.41 5.57 -8.70
CA GLU A 33 -4.06 6.88 -8.58
C GLU A 33 -3.32 7.97 -9.37
N ALA A 34 -1.99 8.00 -9.31
CA ALA A 34 -1.19 8.93 -10.11
C ALA A 34 -1.36 8.69 -11.62
N VAL A 35 -1.48 7.44 -12.06
CA VAL A 35 -1.74 7.08 -13.46
C VAL A 35 -3.13 7.54 -13.89
N LEU A 36 -4.16 7.31 -13.07
CA LEU A 36 -5.52 7.77 -13.37
C LEU A 36 -5.60 9.30 -13.45
N ALA A 37 -4.92 10.01 -12.53
CA ALA A 37 -4.81 11.45 -12.54
C ALA A 37 -4.11 11.97 -13.81
N ALA A 38 -3.02 11.33 -14.23
CA ALA A 38 -2.28 11.69 -15.44
C ALA A 38 -3.08 11.43 -16.73
N LEU A 39 -3.89 10.37 -16.77
CA LEU A 39 -4.79 10.08 -17.89
C LEU A 39 -5.95 11.09 -17.99
N SER A 40 -6.38 11.66 -16.85
CA SER A 40 -7.44 12.68 -16.77
C SER A 40 -8.69 12.33 -17.62
N PRO A 41 -9.35 11.19 -17.36
CA PRO A 41 -10.45 10.70 -18.19
C PRO A 41 -11.68 11.61 -18.13
N THR A 42 -12.17 12.04 -19.29
CA THR A 42 -13.34 12.94 -19.40
C THR A 42 -14.67 12.28 -19.06
N ASN A 43 -14.78 10.97 -19.27
CA ASN A 43 -16.00 10.19 -18.99
C ASN A 43 -15.95 9.50 -17.60
N GLY A 44 -14.97 9.83 -16.77
CA GLY A 44 -14.76 9.21 -15.46
C GLY A 44 -14.07 7.85 -15.54
N VAL A 45 -14.08 7.14 -14.40
CA VAL A 45 -13.43 5.84 -14.20
C VAL A 45 -14.47 4.80 -13.79
N THR A 46 -14.39 3.61 -14.37
CA THR A 46 -15.26 2.47 -14.02
C THR A 46 -14.40 1.33 -13.47
N ALA A 47 -14.59 1.00 -12.19
CA ALA A 47 -13.92 -0.15 -11.57
C ALA A 47 -14.59 -1.45 -12.03
N VAL A 48 -13.80 -2.37 -12.61
CA VAL A 48 -14.25 -3.70 -13.03
C VAL A 48 -13.65 -4.72 -12.07
N ARG A 49 -14.50 -5.42 -11.30
CA ARG A 49 -14.10 -6.50 -10.38
C ARG A 49 -14.56 -7.84 -10.95
N HIS A 50 -13.66 -8.81 -11.02
CA HIS A 50 -13.96 -10.15 -11.52
C HIS A 50 -14.10 -11.21 -10.43
N THR A 51 -13.34 -11.09 -9.34
CA THR A 51 -13.32 -12.07 -8.24
C THR A 51 -13.08 -11.34 -6.94
N ASP A 52 -13.69 -11.82 -5.85
CA ASP A 52 -13.44 -11.33 -4.51
C ASP A 52 -12.16 -11.97 -3.97
N GLU A 53 -11.19 -11.13 -3.60
CA GLU A 53 -9.85 -11.53 -3.15
C GLU A 53 -9.73 -11.29 -1.64
N ASP A 54 -10.19 -12.25 -0.82
CA ASP A 54 -10.17 -12.17 0.65
C ASP A 54 -9.09 -13.05 1.30
N GLU A 55 -8.21 -13.65 0.49
CA GLU A 55 -7.15 -14.51 1.00
C GLU A 55 -6.07 -13.68 1.72
N TYR A 56 -5.85 -14.01 2.99
CA TYR A 56 -4.90 -13.32 3.84
C TYR A 56 -3.90 -14.30 4.42
N PHE A 57 -2.63 -13.90 4.36
CA PHE A 57 -1.50 -14.67 4.87
C PHE A 57 -0.99 -14.04 6.17
N PRO A 58 -1.27 -14.66 7.34
CA PRO A 58 -0.81 -14.11 8.61
C PRO A 58 0.72 -14.14 8.72
N PRO A 59 1.33 -13.15 9.39
CA PRO A 59 2.76 -13.13 9.58
C PRO A 59 3.24 -14.37 10.35
N PRO A 60 4.44 -14.88 10.00
CA PRO A 60 5.09 -15.97 10.70
C PRO A 60 5.09 -15.79 12.23
N ARG A 61 4.90 -16.89 12.99
CA ARG A 61 4.77 -16.85 14.46
C ARG A 61 5.95 -16.13 15.14
N ASN A 62 7.17 -16.43 14.71
CA ASN A 62 8.39 -15.80 15.23
C ASN A 62 8.41 -14.28 15.04
N LEU A 63 7.87 -13.76 13.92
CA LEU A 63 7.74 -12.32 13.71
C LEU A 63 6.69 -11.70 14.62
N ARG A 64 5.56 -12.38 14.82
CA ARG A 64 4.52 -11.91 15.76
C ARG A 64 5.03 -11.84 17.20
N ASP A 65 5.81 -12.83 17.63
CA ASP A 65 6.42 -12.86 18.96
C ASP A 65 7.44 -11.73 19.12
N LEU A 66 8.28 -11.51 18.11
CA LEU A 66 9.26 -10.42 18.09
C LEU A 66 8.58 -9.05 18.16
N LEU A 67 7.57 -8.81 17.33
CA LEU A 67 6.83 -7.54 17.32
C LEU A 67 6.14 -7.29 18.67
N SER A 68 5.59 -8.33 19.30
CA SER A 68 4.97 -8.24 20.63
C SER A 68 6.00 -7.86 21.71
N ALA A 69 7.18 -8.50 21.70
CA ALA A 69 8.26 -8.19 22.63
C ALA A 69 8.79 -6.76 22.45
N LEU A 70 9.00 -6.33 21.19
CA LEU A 70 9.46 -4.98 20.86
C LEU A 70 8.45 -3.93 21.33
N ARG A 71 7.16 -4.16 21.09
CA ARG A 71 6.10 -3.24 21.52
C ARG A 71 6.00 -3.17 23.04
N GLY A 72 6.15 -4.29 23.74
CA GLY A 72 6.21 -4.33 25.20
C GLY A 72 7.38 -3.52 25.76
N PHE A 73 8.58 -3.73 25.20
CA PHE A 73 9.79 -2.99 25.59
C PHE A 73 9.63 -1.48 25.35
N ALA A 74 9.17 -1.08 24.15
CA ALA A 74 8.94 0.32 23.83
C ALA A 74 7.89 0.96 24.75
N SER A 75 6.81 0.25 25.07
CA SER A 75 5.76 0.78 25.96
C SER A 75 6.29 1.02 27.38
N LEU A 76 7.12 0.11 27.89
CA LEU A 76 7.80 0.31 29.17
C LEU A 76 8.76 1.50 29.13
N GLY A 77 9.58 1.61 28.08
CA GLY A 77 10.56 2.68 27.93
C GLY A 77 9.94 4.08 27.80
N TYR A 78 8.79 4.19 27.15
CA TYR A 78 8.09 5.45 26.92
C TYR A 78 6.90 5.70 27.88
N GLY A 79 6.69 4.84 28.88
CA GLY A 79 5.55 4.96 29.81
C GLY A 79 4.18 4.84 29.14
N ALA A 80 4.10 4.17 27.99
CA ALA A 80 2.86 3.98 27.26
C ALA A 80 2.04 2.82 27.85
N PRO A 81 0.72 2.77 27.59
CA PRO A 81 -0.12 1.65 28.01
C PRO A 81 0.42 0.32 27.47
N PRO A 82 0.24 -0.80 28.20
CA PRO A 82 0.64 -2.11 27.71
C PRO A 82 -0.07 -2.37 26.37
N PRO A 83 0.67 -2.81 25.34
CA PRO A 83 0.10 -3.01 24.03
C PRO A 83 -0.87 -4.18 24.04
N ALA A 84 -1.85 -4.14 23.13
CA ALA A 84 -2.69 -5.30 22.86
C ALA A 84 -1.81 -6.51 22.50
N THR A 85 -2.21 -7.69 23.00
CA THR A 85 -1.50 -8.96 22.82
C THR A 85 -1.37 -9.37 21.34
N HIS A 86 -2.23 -8.83 20.47
CA HIS A 86 -2.20 -9.05 19.04
C HIS A 86 -2.08 -7.71 18.31
N LEU A 87 -1.17 -7.64 17.34
CA LEU A 87 -1.16 -6.57 16.35
C LEU A 87 -2.17 -6.95 15.28
N ASP A 88 -3.19 -6.11 15.11
CA ASP A 88 -4.11 -6.20 13.98
C ASP A 88 -3.43 -5.64 12.72
N ASP A 89 -2.51 -6.43 12.17
CA ASP A 89 -1.74 -6.10 10.99
C ASP A 89 -2.61 -5.95 9.74
N ARG A 90 -3.77 -6.61 9.68
CA ARG A 90 -4.77 -6.42 8.61
C ARG A 90 -5.29 -5.00 8.51
N SER A 91 -5.32 -4.26 9.62
CA SER A 91 -5.77 -2.87 9.64
C SER A 91 -4.71 -1.88 9.15
N ILE A 92 -3.47 -2.33 8.95
CA ILE A 92 -2.35 -1.49 8.58
C ILE A 92 -2.15 -1.58 7.08
N ASP A 93 -2.44 -0.48 6.39
CA ASP A 93 -2.13 -0.36 4.97
C ASP A 93 -0.61 -0.35 4.74
N ALA A 94 -0.14 -1.13 3.77
CA ALA A 94 1.28 -1.28 3.47
C ALA A 94 1.92 0.04 2.97
N SER A 95 1.19 0.84 2.20
CA SER A 95 1.70 2.13 1.71
C SER A 95 1.79 3.13 2.85
N ALA A 96 0.78 3.17 3.73
CA ALA A 96 0.81 4.01 4.93
C ALA A 96 1.97 3.64 5.87
N ALA A 97 2.24 2.34 6.04
CA ALA A 97 3.38 1.87 6.83
C ALA A 97 4.74 2.31 6.21
N LEU A 98 4.87 2.25 4.88
CA LEU A 98 6.07 2.68 4.17
C LEU A 98 6.26 4.21 4.24
N GLU A 99 5.18 4.98 4.10
CA GLU A 99 5.21 6.43 4.21
C GLU A 99 5.68 6.87 5.61
N ALA A 100 5.16 6.25 6.67
CA ALA A 100 5.58 6.52 8.04
C ALA A 100 7.09 6.25 8.28
N LEU A 101 7.63 5.17 7.71
CA LEU A 101 9.06 4.87 7.75
C LEU A 101 9.89 5.92 7.00
N THR A 102 9.40 6.38 5.87
CA THR A 102 10.07 7.40 5.05
C THR A 102 10.11 8.74 5.77
N LEU A 103 9.01 9.14 6.39
CA LEU A 103 8.93 10.35 7.22
C LEU A 103 9.84 10.28 8.44
N SER A 104 9.93 9.11 9.09
CA SER A 104 10.84 8.88 10.22
C SER A 104 12.32 9.00 9.81
N GLY A 105 12.69 8.66 8.57
CA GLY A 105 14.06 8.79 8.06
C GLY A 105 14.46 10.22 7.64
N THR A 106 13.49 11.13 7.50
CA THR A 106 13.74 12.55 7.16
C THR A 106 13.92 13.47 8.37
N ALA A 107 13.75 12.94 9.58
CA ALA A 107 13.83 13.70 10.83
C ALA A 107 15.25 13.74 11.47
N ASP A 108 16.29 13.37 10.72
CA ASP A 108 17.71 13.41 11.14
C ASP A 108 18.51 14.38 10.25
#